data_AF-A0A7U1BF76-F1
#
_entry.id   AF-A0A7U1BF76-F1
#
_cell.length_a   1.000
_cell.length_b   1.000
_cell.length_c   1.000
_cell.angle_alpha   90.00
_cell.angle_beta   90.00
_cell.angle_gamma   90.00
#
_symmetry.space_group_name_H-M   'P 1'
#
loop_
_entity.id
_entity.type
_entity.pdbx_description
1 polymer ?
#
loop_
_entity_poly.entity_id
_entity_poly.type
_entity_poly.pdbx_seq_one_letter_code
_entity_poly.pdbx_strand_id
1 'polypeptide(L)'
;LFSSLYILLHKGKYYSGKPALLSSVTFYLRDHEIDSSQQSTASIANNNQGTESPGNPNNNPKKDNTKKSCIKTPVFPSTPVKVYDDAKNSELDMLSDLKNQAVIYMWFNKITGKVYIGSAIDGKKRLYRYFSPSVLKTNSRIYKNILKYGHNSFSVSILEVLGETNSVSKSHILAREQFYLDWALKTYGLQVLNLLTKTDSSLGFNHTSDTKAKIAKGRLKGHSAETRNKLSQMFSGKDNPFFGKKHTSELITKLKQRTGEFNPMFNKAKSPEFIAHMYKDRRGVNNPMFGKAKSEETLAKLRKMVWVYDVEKNYKLLGVFPTVMCTKTFHIGYETLTKRLQDGKIHKGKYFSIKPFDHF
;
A
#
# COMPACT_ATOMS: atom_id res chain seq x y z
N LEU A 1 47.88 45.21 24.55
CA LEU A 1 48.81 44.09 24.83
C LEU A 1 47.99 42.84 25.12
N PHE A 2 48.34 41.75 24.44
CA PHE A 2 47.56 40.55 24.13
C PHE A 2 47.11 39.67 25.32
N SER A 3 45.97 38.97 25.17
CA SER A 3 45.86 37.49 25.26
C SER A 3 44.36 37.08 25.32
N SER A 4 43.73 36.75 24.19
CA SER A 4 43.62 35.44 23.51
C SER A 4 42.35 34.67 23.91
N LEU A 5 41.30 34.85 23.08
CA LEU A 5 40.02 34.17 23.13
C LEU A 5 40.08 32.96 22.16
N TYR A 6 39.97 31.74 22.66
CA TYR A 6 39.89 30.54 21.81
C TYR A 6 38.45 30.35 21.32
N ILE A 7 38.24 30.44 20.00
CA ILE A 7 36.97 30.16 19.32
C ILE A 7 37.14 28.91 18.48
N LEU A 8 36.41 27.83 18.80
CA LEU A 8 36.29 26.65 17.95
C LEU A 8 35.01 26.76 17.11
N LEU A 9 35.15 26.81 15.78
CA LEU A 9 34.04 26.89 14.82
C LEU A 9 33.71 25.50 14.27
N HIS A 10 32.51 24.98 14.57
CA HIS A 10 31.86 24.03 13.68
C HIS A 10 30.33 24.20 13.71
N LYS A 11 29.78 24.64 12.57
CA LYS A 11 28.35 24.69 12.19
C LYS A 11 27.44 25.56 13.08
N GLY A 12 27.63 26.87 12.97
CA GLY A 12 26.58 27.90 13.01
C GLY A 12 25.41 27.70 13.99
N LYS A 13 25.63 28.09 15.26
CA LYS A 13 24.67 28.73 16.18
C LYS A 13 25.43 29.13 17.46
N TYR A 14 25.26 30.37 17.91
CA TYR A 14 25.86 30.92 19.12
C TYR A 14 25.08 30.49 20.37
N TYR A 15 25.76 30.17 21.46
CA TYR A 15 25.16 30.07 22.79
C TYR A 15 25.99 30.87 23.79
N SER A 16 25.39 31.89 24.42
CA SER A 16 25.93 32.57 25.60
C SER A 16 25.37 31.89 26.85
N GLY A 17 26.21 31.21 27.61
CA GLY A 17 25.85 30.63 28.91
C GLY A 17 26.32 31.54 30.05
N LYS A 18 25.40 31.98 30.91
CA LYS A 18 25.73 32.44 32.27
C LYS A 18 25.81 31.21 33.19
N PRO A 19 26.77 31.12 34.13
CA PRO A 19 26.79 30.06 35.13
C PRO A 19 25.82 30.40 36.25
N ALA A 20 24.93 29.46 36.61
CA ALA A 20 24.11 29.55 37.81
C ALA A 20 24.49 28.42 38.78
N LEU A 21 24.72 28.85 40.01
CA LEU A 21 25.32 28.17 41.16
C LEU A 21 24.59 26.88 41.55
N LEU A 22 25.37 25.85 41.89
CA LEU A 22 24.89 24.69 42.65
C LEU A 22 24.50 25.14 44.06
N SER A 23 23.32 24.74 44.52
CA SER A 23 23.02 24.60 45.94
C SER A 23 22.67 23.16 46.25
N SER A 24 23.32 22.68 47.30
CA SER A 24 23.31 21.35 47.89
C SER A 24 21.97 21.01 48.53
N VAL A 25 21.45 19.81 48.27
CA VAL A 25 20.54 19.11 49.20
C VAL A 25 20.91 17.63 49.22
N THR A 26 21.60 17.24 50.28
CA THR A 26 21.67 15.87 50.81
C THR A 26 20.32 15.48 51.38
N PHE A 27 19.90 14.21 51.23
CA PHE A 27 19.39 13.37 52.34
C PHE A 27 19.05 11.92 51.88
N TYR A 28 19.71 10.99 52.57
CA TYR A 28 19.30 9.63 53.01
C TYR A 28 19.04 8.50 52.00
N LEU A 29 20.07 7.68 51.88
CA LEU A 29 20.00 6.25 51.62
C LEU A 29 19.31 5.55 52.79
N ARG A 30 18.33 4.69 52.50
CA ARG A 30 17.92 3.60 53.40
C ARG A 30 17.96 2.32 52.57
N ASP A 31 18.96 1.51 52.88
CA ASP A 31 19.12 0.15 52.42
C ASP A 31 17.93 -0.70 52.86
N HIS A 32 17.44 -1.56 51.98
CA HIS A 32 16.84 -2.82 52.39
C HIS A 32 17.27 -3.92 51.43
N GLU A 33 17.95 -4.89 52.05
CA GLU A 33 18.55 -6.06 51.47
C GLU A 33 17.53 -6.95 50.76
N ILE A 34 18.01 -7.54 49.68
CA ILE A 34 17.42 -8.64 48.94
C ILE A 34 17.73 -9.91 49.73
N ASP A 35 16.71 -10.67 50.13
CA ASP A 35 16.90 -12.10 50.41
C ASP A 35 16.20 -12.94 49.35
N SER A 36 16.91 -13.99 48.99
CA SER A 36 16.78 -14.76 47.78
C SER A 36 16.40 -16.19 48.11
N SER A 37 15.67 -16.80 47.17
CA SER A 37 15.53 -18.24 46.99
C SER A 37 14.76 -19.02 48.06
N GLN A 38 13.74 -19.76 47.61
CA GLN A 38 13.85 -21.22 47.56
C GLN A 38 12.93 -21.73 46.44
N GLN A 39 13.55 -22.44 45.50
CA GLN A 39 12.89 -23.33 44.56
C GLN A 39 12.38 -24.56 45.32
N SER A 40 11.16 -25.00 45.05
CA SER A 40 10.84 -26.42 45.12
C SER A 40 9.99 -26.82 43.92
N THR A 41 10.53 -27.81 43.21
CA THR A 41 9.96 -28.52 42.09
C THR A 41 8.94 -29.55 42.56
N ALA A 42 7.78 -29.63 41.92
CA ALA A 42 6.99 -30.85 41.88
C ALA A 42 6.20 -30.91 40.58
N SER A 43 6.68 -31.77 39.68
CA SER A 43 5.92 -32.43 38.63
C SER A 43 4.89 -33.39 39.26
N ILE A 44 3.76 -33.63 38.59
CA ILE A 44 3.12 -34.95 38.40
C ILE A 44 1.90 -34.84 37.46
N ALA A 45 2.04 -35.61 36.38
CA ALA A 45 1.08 -36.39 35.58
C ALA A 45 -0.35 -35.89 35.26
N ASN A 46 -0.59 -35.91 33.94
CA ASN A 46 -1.89 -36.16 33.30
C ASN A 46 -2.40 -37.59 33.60
N ASN A 47 -3.71 -37.73 33.76
CA ASN A 47 -4.58 -38.59 32.93
C ASN A 47 -5.97 -38.70 33.56
N ASN A 48 -7.03 -38.43 32.78
CA ASN A 48 -8.00 -39.46 32.41
C ASN A 48 -9.13 -38.90 31.53
N GLN A 49 -9.36 -39.59 30.42
CA GLN A 49 -10.57 -39.57 29.62
C GLN A 49 -11.64 -40.45 30.28
N GLY A 50 -12.91 -40.11 30.06
CA GLY A 50 -14.09 -40.93 30.37
C GLY A 50 -15.29 -40.41 29.59
N THR A 51 -15.99 -41.32 28.93
CA THR A 51 -16.90 -41.17 27.77
C THR A 51 -18.40 -41.18 28.14
N GLU A 52 -19.22 -40.58 27.25
CA GLU A 52 -20.67 -40.82 26.96
C GLU A 52 -21.73 -40.61 28.07
N SER A 53 -23.02 -40.27 27.87
CA SER A 53 -23.86 -39.58 26.86
C SER A 53 -25.25 -39.33 27.55
N PRO A 54 -26.38 -39.09 26.86
CA PRO A 54 -27.11 -37.82 26.76
C PRO A 54 -28.32 -37.67 27.70
N GLY A 55 -28.72 -36.42 27.99
CA GLY A 55 -29.99 -36.12 28.68
C GLY A 55 -30.36 -34.64 28.64
N ASN A 56 -31.28 -34.29 27.75
CA ASN A 56 -32.10 -33.08 27.84
C ASN A 56 -33.50 -33.55 28.30
N PRO A 57 -34.15 -32.88 29.26
CA PRO A 57 -35.16 -31.93 28.83
C PRO A 57 -35.21 -30.64 29.66
N ASN A 58 -35.38 -29.53 28.93
CA ASN A 58 -36.23 -28.38 29.22
C ASN A 58 -36.74 -28.27 30.67
N ASN A 59 -36.16 -27.31 31.40
CA ASN A 59 -36.97 -26.49 32.30
C ASN A 59 -36.46 -25.05 32.24
N ASN A 60 -37.35 -24.19 31.77
CA ASN A 60 -37.20 -22.75 31.75
C ASN A 60 -37.81 -22.21 33.05
N PRO A 61 -37.04 -21.61 33.96
CA PRO A 61 -37.58 -20.55 34.80
C PRO A 61 -37.01 -19.24 34.29
N LYS A 62 -37.92 -18.35 33.86
CA LYS A 62 -37.67 -16.91 33.74
C LYS A 62 -36.95 -16.46 35.01
N LYS A 63 -35.66 -16.21 34.91
CA LYS A 63 -34.86 -15.52 35.92
C LYS A 63 -34.52 -14.16 35.34
N ASP A 64 -35.32 -13.16 35.72
CA ASP A 64 -34.91 -11.77 35.69
C ASP A 64 -33.65 -11.64 36.53
N ASN A 65 -32.51 -11.85 35.88
CA ASN A 65 -31.21 -11.58 36.43
C ASN A 65 -30.79 -10.23 35.86
N THR A 66 -31.23 -9.15 36.51
CA THR A 66 -30.45 -7.91 36.56
C THR A 66 -29.10 -8.26 37.18
N LYS A 67 -28.17 -8.77 36.37
CA LYS A 67 -26.76 -8.87 36.72
C LYS A 67 -26.31 -7.44 36.96
N LYS A 68 -26.26 -7.06 38.22
CA LYS A 68 -25.54 -5.88 38.70
C LYS A 68 -24.10 -6.06 38.21
N SER A 69 -23.77 -5.46 37.06
CA SER A 69 -22.45 -5.50 36.47
C SER A 69 -21.48 -4.96 37.51
N CYS A 70 -20.65 -5.81 38.12
CA CYS A 70 -19.63 -5.38 39.04
C CYS A 70 -18.67 -4.46 38.27
N ILE A 71 -18.72 -3.16 38.57
CA ILE A 71 -17.81 -2.18 38.00
C ILE A 71 -16.41 -2.61 38.42
N LYS A 72 -15.58 -2.98 37.45
CA LYS A 72 -14.17 -3.32 37.71
C LYS A 72 -13.37 -2.04 37.89
N THR A 73 -12.32 -2.11 38.68
CA THR A 73 -11.40 -1.00 38.92
C THR A 73 -10.05 -1.24 38.24
N PRO A 74 -9.40 -0.20 37.69
CA PRO A 74 -8.06 -0.32 37.14
C PRO A 74 -7.01 -0.43 38.26
N VAL A 75 -6.02 -1.29 38.03
CA VAL A 75 -4.75 -1.33 38.78
C VAL A 75 -3.70 -0.55 37.99
N PHE A 76 -2.74 0.06 38.68
CA PHE A 76 -1.67 0.85 38.08
C PHE A 76 -0.29 0.39 38.57
N PRO A 77 0.80 0.59 37.80
CA PRO A 77 2.16 0.27 38.24
C PRO A 77 2.68 1.28 39.27
N SER A 78 2.20 2.51 39.18
CA SER A 78 2.52 3.67 40.02
C SER A 78 1.32 4.60 40.03
N THR A 79 1.30 5.60 40.91
CA THR A 79 0.24 6.60 40.94
C THR A 79 0.13 7.29 39.57
N PRO A 80 -1.01 7.17 38.87
CA PRO A 80 -1.19 7.83 37.58
C PRO A 80 -1.17 9.35 37.75
N VAL A 81 -0.65 10.06 36.76
CA VAL A 81 -0.60 11.52 36.73
C VAL A 81 -2.01 12.12 36.79
N LYS A 82 -2.94 11.52 36.05
CA LYS A 82 -4.35 11.92 36.05
C LYS A 82 -5.24 10.76 35.63
N VAL A 83 -6.43 10.69 36.22
CA VAL A 83 -7.46 9.70 35.89
C VAL A 83 -8.75 10.41 35.51
N TYR A 84 -9.33 10.00 34.39
CA TYR A 84 -10.61 10.42 33.88
C TYR A 84 -11.56 9.23 33.94
N ASP A 85 -12.47 9.21 34.91
CA ASP A 85 -13.31 8.03 35.20
C ASP A 85 -14.34 7.74 34.11
N ASP A 86 -14.85 8.77 33.44
CA ASP A 86 -15.77 8.66 32.30
C ASP A 86 -15.15 9.36 31.08
N ALA A 87 -14.71 8.56 30.11
CA ALA A 87 -14.03 9.07 28.93
C ALA A 87 -14.91 10.01 28.08
N LYS A 88 -16.24 9.88 28.12
CA LYS A 88 -17.13 10.75 27.34
C LYS A 88 -17.31 12.10 28.03
N ASN A 89 -17.58 12.08 29.34
CA ASN A 89 -17.85 13.32 30.07
C ASN A 89 -16.58 14.18 30.22
N SER A 90 -15.42 13.54 30.36
CA SER A 90 -14.14 14.23 30.48
C SER A 90 -13.43 14.49 29.14
N GLU A 91 -14.10 14.33 28.00
CA GLU A 91 -13.47 14.49 26.67
C GLU A 91 -12.77 15.85 26.52
N LEU A 92 -13.47 16.94 26.85
CA LEU A 92 -12.94 18.29 26.68
C LEU A 92 -11.75 18.54 27.61
N ASP A 93 -11.84 18.14 28.87
CA ASP A 93 -10.77 18.28 29.87
C ASP A 93 -9.53 17.48 29.46
N MET A 94 -9.70 16.25 29.00
CA MET A 94 -8.60 15.43 28.49
C MET A 94 -7.87 16.11 27.33
N LEU A 95 -8.61 16.73 26.41
CA LEU A 95 -8.04 17.37 25.24
C LEU A 95 -7.37 18.72 25.55
N SER A 96 -7.84 19.45 26.57
CA SER A 96 -7.17 20.67 27.04
C SER A 96 -5.88 20.36 27.75
N ASP A 97 -5.90 19.40 28.67
CA ASP A 97 -4.79 19.11 29.57
C ASP A 97 -3.57 18.56 28.84
N LEU A 98 -3.81 17.79 27.77
CA LEU A 98 -2.78 17.07 27.02
C LEU A 98 -2.34 17.80 25.75
N LYS A 99 -2.63 19.09 25.66
CA LYS A 99 -2.22 19.93 24.54
C LYS A 99 -0.69 20.06 24.53
N ASN A 100 -0.07 19.72 23.41
CA ASN A 100 1.38 19.78 23.19
C ASN A 100 2.20 18.92 24.16
N GLN A 101 1.60 17.89 24.78
CA GLN A 101 2.28 16.97 25.67
C GLN A 101 2.43 15.60 25.03
N ALA A 102 3.63 15.04 25.14
CA ALA A 102 3.90 13.64 24.84
C ALA A 102 3.57 12.80 26.07
N VAL A 103 2.75 11.76 25.91
CA VAL A 103 2.19 11.00 27.04
C VAL A 103 2.09 9.51 26.77
N ILE A 104 2.15 8.73 27.85
CA ILE A 104 1.71 7.34 27.91
C ILE A 104 0.36 7.30 28.63
N TYR A 105 -0.62 6.65 28.03
CA TYR A 105 -1.97 6.56 28.55
C TYR A 105 -2.50 5.12 28.53
N MET A 106 -3.50 4.89 29.37
CA MET A 106 -4.22 3.64 29.49
C MET A 106 -5.72 3.87 29.29
N TRP A 107 -6.34 3.08 28.43
CA TRP A 107 -7.79 2.91 28.39
C TRP A 107 -8.18 1.66 29.17
N PHE A 108 -9.11 1.79 30.10
CA PHE A 108 -9.62 0.67 30.88
C PHE A 108 -11.14 0.57 30.71
N ASN A 109 -11.61 -0.59 30.27
CA ASN A 109 -13.04 -0.86 30.17
C ASN A 109 -13.58 -1.32 31.53
N LYS A 110 -14.41 -0.49 32.17
CA LYS A 110 -14.99 -0.75 33.50
C LYS A 110 -15.93 -1.96 33.56
N ILE A 111 -16.52 -2.35 32.42
CA ILE A 111 -17.42 -3.51 32.31
C ILE A 111 -16.60 -4.80 32.14
N THR A 112 -15.66 -4.79 31.19
CA THR A 112 -14.94 -6.03 30.81
C THR A 112 -13.64 -6.25 31.57
N GLY A 113 -13.02 -5.18 32.09
CA GLY A 113 -11.68 -5.20 32.70
C GLY A 113 -10.54 -5.19 31.68
N LYS A 114 -10.85 -5.00 30.40
CA LYS A 114 -9.86 -4.99 29.32
C LYS A 114 -9.10 -3.68 29.28
N VAL A 115 -7.82 -3.78 28.95
CA VAL A 115 -6.87 -2.67 29.00
C VAL A 115 -6.24 -2.43 27.65
N TYR A 116 -6.04 -1.17 27.28
CA TYR A 116 -5.22 -0.79 26.15
C TYR A 116 -4.19 0.25 26.59
N ILE A 117 -2.92 -0.01 26.31
CA ILE A 117 -1.82 0.93 26.54
C ILE A 117 -1.49 1.60 25.21
N GLY A 118 -1.28 2.91 25.22
CA GLY A 118 -0.82 3.62 24.04
C GLY A 118 0.07 4.79 24.40
N SER A 119 0.85 5.21 23.42
CA SER A 119 1.66 6.41 23.48
C SER A 119 1.18 7.48 22.50
N ALA A 120 1.59 8.72 22.76
CA ALA A 120 1.36 9.86 21.88
C ALA A 120 2.53 10.85 21.97
N ILE A 121 3.01 11.34 20.82
CA ILE A 121 3.85 12.55 20.76
C ILE A 121 3.00 13.81 21.02
N ASP A 122 1.76 13.80 20.53
CA ASP A 122 0.75 14.83 20.76
C ASP A 122 -0.50 14.17 21.34
N GLY A 123 -0.63 14.26 22.67
CA GLY A 123 -1.68 13.63 23.46
C GLY A 123 -3.09 14.02 23.00
N LYS A 124 -3.34 15.33 22.82
CA LYS A 124 -4.59 15.86 22.30
C LYS A 124 -4.96 15.23 20.96
N LYS A 125 -4.07 15.28 19.97
CA LYS A 125 -4.36 14.71 18.63
C LYS A 125 -4.61 13.21 18.70
N ARG A 126 -3.85 12.48 19.53
CA ARG A 126 -4.00 11.02 19.65
C ARG A 126 -5.31 10.64 20.32
N LEU A 127 -5.70 11.31 21.41
CA LEU A 127 -6.92 10.99 22.15
C LEU A 127 -8.18 11.37 21.37
N TYR A 128 -8.19 12.53 20.70
CA TYR A 128 -9.29 12.95 19.83
C TYR A 128 -9.70 11.89 18.80
N ARG A 129 -8.73 11.12 18.28
CA ARG A 129 -9.00 10.05 17.31
C ARG A 129 -9.88 8.92 17.87
N TYR A 130 -9.90 8.69 19.18
CA TYR A 130 -10.79 7.67 19.77
C TYR A 130 -12.25 8.11 19.82
N PHE A 131 -12.54 9.39 19.64
CA PHE A 131 -13.91 9.95 19.59
C PHE A 131 -14.40 10.15 18.14
N SER A 132 -13.50 10.10 17.16
CA SER A 132 -13.82 10.31 15.74
C SER A 132 -14.58 9.10 15.13
N PRO A 133 -15.83 9.28 14.64
CA PRO A 133 -16.63 8.16 14.11
C PRO A 133 -16.02 7.44 12.91
N SER A 134 -15.32 8.16 12.03
CA SER A 134 -14.63 7.59 10.87
C SER A 134 -13.48 6.67 11.28
N VAL A 135 -12.75 7.01 12.35
CA VAL A 135 -11.64 6.23 12.88
C VAL A 135 -12.14 4.97 13.59
N LEU A 136 -13.25 5.06 14.33
CA LEU A 136 -13.82 3.93 15.05
C LEU A 136 -14.28 2.77 14.14
N LYS A 137 -14.56 3.06 12.86
CA LYS A 137 -14.89 2.03 11.85
C LYS A 137 -13.69 1.19 11.40
N THR A 138 -12.46 1.56 11.78
CA THR A 138 -11.25 0.83 11.43
C THR A 138 -11.06 -0.44 12.28
N ASN A 139 -10.34 -1.42 11.76
CA ASN A 139 -10.19 -2.75 12.36
C ASN A 139 -9.16 -2.79 13.51
N SER A 140 -9.40 -2.04 14.59
CA SER A 140 -8.58 -2.09 15.82
C SER A 140 -9.35 -2.68 17.00
N ARG A 141 -8.66 -3.43 17.85
CA ARG A 141 -9.25 -4.08 19.04
C ARG A 141 -9.86 -3.05 20.00
N ILE A 142 -9.15 -1.94 20.28
CA ILE A 142 -9.64 -0.86 21.14
C ILE A 142 -10.86 -0.15 20.54
N TYR A 143 -10.84 0.17 19.24
CA TYR A 143 -11.98 0.83 18.57
C TYR A 143 -13.24 -0.04 18.57
N LYS A 144 -13.11 -1.33 18.28
CA LYS A 144 -14.22 -2.28 18.39
C LYS A 144 -14.75 -2.38 19.83
N ASN A 145 -13.87 -2.29 20.82
CA ASN A 145 -14.25 -2.34 22.22
C ASN A 145 -15.06 -1.09 22.61
N ILE A 146 -14.57 0.10 22.22
CA ILE A 146 -15.25 1.38 22.41
C ILE A 146 -16.60 1.37 21.71
N LEU A 147 -16.67 0.94 20.44
CA LEU A 147 -17.91 0.87 19.67
C LEU A 147 -18.94 -0.08 20.31
N LYS A 148 -18.49 -1.17 20.93
CA LYS A 148 -19.36 -2.16 21.55
C LYS A 148 -19.93 -1.70 22.91
N TYR A 149 -19.13 -1.03 23.74
CA TYR A 149 -19.50 -0.70 25.12
C TYR A 149 -19.76 0.80 25.36
N GLY A 150 -19.49 1.65 24.37
CA GLY A 150 -19.57 3.10 24.49
C GLY A 150 -18.44 3.71 25.32
N HIS A 151 -18.14 4.99 25.09
CA HIS A 151 -17.07 5.70 25.80
C HIS A 151 -17.30 5.84 27.30
N ASN A 152 -18.55 5.98 27.77
CA ASN A 152 -18.88 6.10 29.20
C ASN A 152 -18.43 4.89 30.03
N SER A 153 -18.31 3.73 29.37
CA SER A 153 -17.85 2.48 29.98
C SER A 153 -16.34 2.43 30.16
N PHE A 154 -15.60 3.44 29.72
CA PHE A 154 -14.15 3.50 29.83
C PHE A 154 -13.70 4.59 30.78
N SER A 155 -12.62 4.29 31.51
CA SER A 155 -11.76 5.30 32.11
C SER A 155 -10.48 5.45 31.29
N VAL A 156 -9.93 6.66 31.27
CA VAL A 156 -8.65 6.99 30.65
C VAL A 156 -7.71 7.47 31.74
N SER A 157 -6.52 6.89 31.82
CA SER A 157 -5.52 7.27 32.81
C SER A 157 -4.23 7.67 32.12
N ILE A 158 -3.65 8.79 32.53
CA ILE A 158 -2.34 9.26 32.08
C ILE A 158 -1.31 8.67 33.02
N LEU A 159 -0.53 7.72 32.50
CA LEU A 159 0.46 6.99 33.27
C LEU A 159 1.75 7.80 33.42
N GLU A 160 2.15 8.50 32.36
CA GLU A 160 3.39 9.29 32.34
C GLU A 160 3.29 10.43 31.33
N VAL A 161 3.78 11.60 31.71
CA VAL A 161 4.00 12.75 30.81
C VAL A 161 5.49 12.84 30.53
N LEU A 162 5.87 12.65 29.26
CA LEU A 162 7.27 12.55 28.84
C LEU A 162 7.90 13.92 28.52
N GLY A 163 7.07 14.96 28.40
CA GLY A 163 7.48 16.33 28.10
C GLY A 163 6.71 16.93 26.93
N GLU A 164 7.22 18.03 26.39
CA GLU A 164 6.59 18.73 25.26
C GLU A 164 6.77 17.96 23.94
N THR A 165 5.74 18.01 23.07
CA THR A 165 5.67 17.31 21.78
C THR A 165 6.94 17.41 20.92
N ASN A 166 7.63 18.54 20.93
CA ASN A 166 8.81 18.77 20.08
C ASN A 166 10.15 18.38 20.73
N SER A 167 10.14 18.06 22.02
CA SER A 167 11.35 17.83 22.81
C SER A 167 11.64 16.34 23.04
N VAL A 168 10.65 15.47 22.78
CA VAL A 168 10.76 14.04 23.08
C VAL A 168 11.11 13.22 21.84
N SER A 169 12.16 12.41 21.94
CA SER A 169 12.55 11.46 20.89
C SER A 169 11.55 10.31 20.76
N LYS A 170 11.27 9.90 19.52
CA LYS A 170 10.40 8.75 19.22
C LYS A 170 10.89 7.45 19.87
N SER A 171 12.21 7.21 19.92
CA SER A 171 12.77 5.99 20.51
C SER A 171 12.47 5.91 22.01
N HIS A 172 12.52 7.04 22.71
CA HIS A 172 12.21 7.12 24.12
C HIS A 172 10.73 6.79 24.40
N ILE A 173 9.81 7.34 23.60
CA ILE A 173 8.38 7.06 23.71
C ILE A 173 8.08 5.58 23.52
N LEU A 174 8.67 4.95 22.52
CA LEU A 174 8.48 3.51 22.24
C LEU A 174 9.00 2.64 23.38
N ALA A 175 10.14 2.99 23.97
CA ALA A 175 10.71 2.29 25.11
C ALA A 175 9.80 2.40 26.35
N ARG A 176 9.25 3.59 26.62
CA ARG A 176 8.29 3.78 27.72
C ARG A 176 6.96 3.06 27.46
N GLU A 177 6.45 3.10 26.23
CA GLU A 177 5.26 2.32 25.85
C GLU A 177 5.48 0.82 26.07
N GLN A 178 6.66 0.30 25.72
CA GLN A 178 7.00 -1.11 25.92
C GLN A 178 7.01 -1.45 27.41
N PHE A 179 7.63 -0.61 28.24
CA PHE A 179 7.67 -0.79 29.69
C PHE A 179 6.26 -0.94 30.30
N TYR A 180 5.33 -0.04 29.96
CA TYR A 180 3.95 -0.13 30.46
C TYR A 180 3.17 -1.29 29.84
N LEU A 181 3.45 -1.63 28.59
CA LEU A 181 2.82 -2.78 27.92
C LEU A 181 3.24 -4.10 28.58
N ASP A 182 4.53 -4.27 28.88
CA ASP A 182 5.06 -5.47 29.56
C ASP A 182 4.46 -5.59 30.97
N TRP A 183 4.39 -4.48 31.70
CA TRP A 183 3.69 -4.45 32.99
C TRP A 183 2.20 -4.82 32.85
N ALA A 184 1.50 -4.28 31.85
CA ALA A 184 0.09 -4.57 31.63
C ALA A 184 -0.13 -6.05 31.23
N LEU A 185 0.77 -6.63 30.44
CA LEU A 185 0.74 -8.05 30.09
C LEU A 185 0.94 -8.94 31.32
N LYS A 186 1.85 -8.58 32.23
CA LYS A 186 2.05 -9.30 33.49
C LYS A 186 0.83 -9.20 34.42
N THR A 187 0.17 -8.03 34.46
CA THR A 187 -0.92 -7.74 35.40
C THR A 187 -2.29 -8.20 34.91
N TYR A 188 -2.61 -7.96 33.64
CA TYR A 188 -3.93 -8.21 33.04
C TYR A 188 -3.97 -9.44 32.12
N GLY A 189 -2.80 -9.94 31.69
CA GLY A 189 -2.68 -11.11 30.81
C GLY A 189 -3.45 -10.94 29.50
N LEU A 190 -4.34 -11.90 29.20
CA LEU A 190 -5.14 -11.94 27.97
C LEU A 190 -6.18 -10.79 27.85
N GLN A 191 -6.33 -9.97 28.88
CA GLN A 191 -7.24 -8.81 28.86
C GLN A 191 -6.62 -7.57 28.20
N VAL A 192 -5.34 -7.62 27.81
CA VAL A 192 -4.68 -6.55 27.06
C VAL A 192 -5.13 -6.53 25.59
N LEU A 193 -5.58 -5.38 25.10
CA LEU A 193 -6.15 -5.16 23.77
C LEU A 193 -5.09 -4.81 22.71
N ASN A 194 -3.85 -4.54 23.09
CA ASN A 194 -2.76 -4.29 22.14
C ASN A 194 -2.58 -5.50 21.20
N LEU A 195 -2.27 -5.22 19.92
CA LEU A 195 -2.20 -6.27 18.89
C LEU A 195 -0.87 -7.04 18.94
N LEU A 196 0.22 -6.31 19.17
CA LEU A 196 1.57 -6.84 19.26
C LEU A 196 2.03 -6.79 20.72
N THR A 197 2.87 -7.75 21.10
CA THR A 197 3.55 -7.76 22.41
C THR A 197 4.76 -6.83 22.44
N LYS A 198 5.23 -6.35 21.27
CA LYS A 198 6.27 -5.34 21.13
C LYS A 198 5.73 -4.07 20.46
N THR A 199 6.20 -2.90 20.88
CA THR A 199 5.70 -1.58 20.44
C THR A 199 6.26 -1.09 19.10
N ASP A 200 7.05 -1.91 18.40
CA ASP A 200 7.54 -1.55 17.07
C ASP A 200 6.48 -1.76 15.96
N SER A 201 6.72 -1.12 14.83
CA SER A 201 6.05 -1.36 13.57
C SER A 201 6.15 -2.84 13.15
N SER A 202 5.21 -3.30 12.31
CA SER A 202 5.33 -4.61 11.65
C SER A 202 6.49 -4.66 10.64
N LEU A 203 7.34 -3.64 10.58
CA LEU A 203 8.50 -3.59 9.71
C LEU A 203 9.51 -4.63 10.20
N GLY A 204 9.76 -5.65 9.39
CA GLY A 204 10.57 -6.81 9.78
C GLY A 204 9.76 -8.00 10.32
N PHE A 205 8.44 -7.90 10.42
CA PHE A 205 7.60 -9.07 10.72
C PHE A 205 7.65 -10.07 9.56
N ASN A 206 8.30 -11.21 9.79
CA ASN A 206 8.36 -12.29 8.83
C ASN A 206 7.11 -13.17 8.95
N HIS A 207 6.28 -13.18 7.91
CA HIS A 207 5.16 -14.13 7.82
C HIS A 207 5.65 -15.58 7.86
N THR A 208 4.85 -16.46 8.47
CA THR A 208 5.09 -17.92 8.43
C THR A 208 5.09 -18.44 7.00
N SER A 209 5.75 -19.57 6.75
CA SER A 209 5.77 -20.24 5.44
C SER A 209 4.37 -20.51 4.90
N ASP A 210 3.47 -21.00 5.76
CA ASP A 210 2.05 -21.23 5.43
C ASP A 210 1.34 -19.93 5.00
N THR A 211 1.56 -18.82 5.71
CA THR A 211 0.97 -17.53 5.35
C THR A 211 1.51 -17.01 4.02
N LYS A 212 2.81 -17.15 3.78
CA LYS A 212 3.45 -16.79 2.49
C LYS A 212 2.84 -17.61 1.34
N ALA A 213 2.61 -18.91 1.55
CA ALA A 213 1.99 -19.78 0.55
C ALA A 213 0.54 -19.36 0.24
N LYS A 214 -0.27 -19.03 1.26
CA LYS A 214 -1.64 -18.52 1.07
C LYS A 214 -1.67 -17.21 0.28
N ILE A 215 -0.76 -16.28 0.59
CA ILE A 215 -0.63 -15.01 -0.14
C ILE A 215 -0.22 -15.27 -1.60
N ALA A 216 0.75 -16.16 -1.84
CA ALA A 216 1.19 -16.54 -3.19
C ALA A 216 0.03 -17.13 -4.01
N LYS A 217 -0.75 -18.05 -3.44
CA LYS A 217 -1.94 -18.63 -4.07
C LYS A 217 -3.00 -17.57 -4.39
N GLY A 218 -3.18 -16.58 -3.51
CA GLY A 218 -4.07 -15.44 -3.74
C GLY A 218 -3.64 -14.55 -4.91
N ARG A 219 -2.33 -14.31 -5.08
CA ARG A 219 -1.79 -13.51 -6.19
C ARG A 219 -1.90 -14.16 -7.56
N LEU A 220 -1.83 -15.49 -7.61
CA LEU A 220 -1.98 -16.25 -8.86
C LEU A 220 -3.43 -16.34 -9.34
N LYS A 221 -4.40 -16.02 -8.47
CA LYS A 221 -5.80 -15.97 -8.83
C LYS A 221 -6.05 -14.66 -9.59
N GLY A 222 -5.99 -14.72 -10.91
CA GLY A 222 -6.42 -13.62 -11.77
C GLY A 222 -7.85 -13.16 -11.43
N HIS A 223 -8.17 -11.91 -11.74
CA HIS A 223 -9.51 -11.37 -11.50
C HIS A 223 -10.61 -12.22 -12.15
N SER A 224 -11.82 -12.22 -11.57
CA SER A 224 -12.99 -12.83 -12.20
C SER A 224 -13.27 -12.17 -13.56
N ALA A 225 -14.00 -12.86 -14.44
CA ALA A 225 -14.42 -12.29 -15.71
C ALA A 225 -15.18 -10.95 -15.52
N GLU A 226 -16.08 -10.91 -14.54
CA GLU A 226 -16.85 -9.72 -14.20
C GLU A 226 -15.96 -8.55 -13.73
N THR A 227 -15.02 -8.79 -12.81
CA THR A 227 -14.10 -7.75 -12.34
C THR A 227 -13.19 -7.25 -13.46
N ARG A 228 -12.73 -8.15 -14.33
CA ARG A 228 -11.91 -7.80 -15.50
C ARG A 228 -12.70 -6.91 -16.48
N ASN A 229 -13.97 -7.22 -16.72
CA ASN A 229 -14.83 -6.41 -17.58
C ASN A 229 -15.08 -5.02 -16.97
N LYS A 230 -15.37 -4.93 -15.67
CA LYS A 230 -15.53 -3.64 -14.98
C LYS A 230 -14.26 -2.78 -15.08
N LEU A 231 -13.09 -3.35 -14.80
CA LEU A 231 -11.80 -2.67 -14.96
C LEU A 231 -11.59 -2.23 -16.42
N SER A 232 -11.88 -3.10 -17.38
CA SER A 232 -11.77 -2.76 -18.81
C SER A 232 -12.65 -1.58 -19.18
N GLN A 233 -13.90 -1.55 -18.71
CA GLN A 233 -14.83 -0.46 -18.97
C GLN A 233 -14.33 0.86 -18.40
N MET A 234 -13.89 0.88 -17.14
CA MET A 234 -13.36 2.07 -16.46
C MET A 234 -12.18 2.74 -17.18
N PHE A 235 -11.33 1.95 -17.85
CA PHE A 235 -10.16 2.45 -18.56
C PHE A 235 -10.35 2.53 -20.08
N SER A 236 -11.59 2.40 -20.56
CA SER A 236 -11.94 2.51 -21.98
C SER A 236 -12.82 3.72 -22.25
N GLY A 237 -12.79 4.21 -23.49
CA GLY A 237 -13.65 5.30 -23.93
C GLY A 237 -13.47 6.59 -23.12
N LYS A 238 -14.55 7.40 -23.06
CA LYS A 238 -14.55 8.74 -22.46
C LYS A 238 -14.37 8.74 -20.94
N ASP A 239 -14.65 7.62 -20.27
CA ASP A 239 -14.57 7.49 -18.81
C ASP A 239 -13.13 7.28 -18.32
N ASN A 240 -12.20 6.95 -19.22
CA ASN A 240 -10.79 6.89 -18.89
C ASN A 240 -10.29 8.31 -18.53
N PRO A 241 -9.67 8.52 -17.35
CA PRO A 241 -9.13 9.83 -16.93
C PRO A 241 -8.12 10.46 -17.91
N PHE A 242 -7.54 9.65 -18.80
CA PHE A 242 -6.58 10.06 -19.83
C PHE A 242 -7.18 10.13 -21.24
N PHE A 243 -8.50 9.90 -21.40
CA PHE A 243 -9.14 9.98 -22.71
C PHE A 243 -9.00 11.38 -23.32
N GLY A 244 -8.58 11.44 -24.58
CA GLY A 244 -8.36 12.70 -25.32
C GLY A 244 -7.18 13.54 -24.85
N LYS A 245 -6.53 13.20 -23.73
CA LYS A 245 -5.34 13.91 -23.23
C LYS A 245 -4.10 13.44 -23.99
N LYS A 246 -3.33 14.38 -24.52
CA LYS A 246 -1.99 14.13 -25.07
C LYS A 246 -0.94 14.52 -24.05
N HIS A 247 0.18 13.79 -24.04
CA HIS A 247 1.34 14.20 -23.27
C HIS A 247 1.88 15.54 -23.78
N THR A 248 2.42 16.36 -22.88
CA THR A 248 3.12 17.59 -23.26
C THR A 248 4.36 17.26 -24.07
N SER A 249 4.75 18.18 -24.97
CA SER A 249 5.95 18.04 -25.81
C SER A 249 7.20 17.77 -24.96
N GLU A 250 7.36 18.49 -23.84
CA GLU A 250 8.47 18.31 -22.90
C GLU A 250 8.53 16.89 -22.31
N LEU A 251 7.38 16.34 -21.90
CA LEU A 251 7.33 14.99 -21.34
C LEU A 251 7.68 13.95 -22.41
N ILE A 252 7.19 14.11 -23.63
CA ILE A 252 7.52 13.25 -24.77
C ILE A 252 9.04 13.27 -25.01
N THR A 253 9.66 14.45 -24.99
CA THR A 253 11.11 14.61 -25.15
C THR A 253 11.88 13.89 -24.04
N LYS A 254 11.46 14.04 -22.77
CA LYS A 254 12.06 13.33 -21.63
C LYS A 254 11.94 11.81 -21.76
N LEU A 255 10.83 11.29 -22.26
CA LEU A 255 10.65 9.85 -22.47
C LEU A 255 11.54 9.32 -23.61
N LYS A 256 11.70 10.08 -24.70
CA LYS A 256 12.60 9.73 -25.81
C LYS A 256 14.06 9.65 -25.38
N GLN A 257 14.48 10.53 -24.47
CA GLN A 257 15.84 10.53 -23.90
C GLN A 257 16.19 9.26 -23.12
N ARG A 258 15.23 8.37 -22.81
CA ARG A 258 15.47 7.11 -22.08
C ARG A 258 15.66 5.90 -22.99
N THR A 259 15.81 6.14 -24.29
CA THR A 259 16.02 5.10 -25.32
C THR A 259 17.47 5.08 -25.80
N GLY A 260 17.84 4.07 -26.60
CA GLY A 260 19.22 3.91 -27.06
C GLY A 260 20.19 3.76 -25.88
N GLU A 261 21.32 4.45 -25.92
CA GLU A 261 22.40 4.41 -24.93
C GLU A 261 21.96 4.73 -23.50
N PHE A 262 20.93 5.56 -23.32
CA PHE A 262 20.38 5.90 -22.01
C PHE A 262 19.54 4.80 -21.39
N ASN A 263 19.20 3.75 -22.14
CA ASN A 263 18.61 2.55 -21.57
C ASN A 263 19.70 1.75 -20.83
N PRO A 264 19.54 1.44 -19.54
CA PRO A 264 20.53 0.64 -18.78
C PRO A 264 20.85 -0.74 -19.38
N MET A 265 19.98 -1.22 -20.28
CA MET A 265 20.10 -2.49 -21.00
C MET A 265 20.59 -2.34 -22.44
N PHE A 266 21.01 -1.14 -22.86
CA PHE A 266 21.61 -0.91 -24.18
C PHE A 266 22.91 -1.70 -24.32
N ASN A 267 23.11 -2.35 -25.48
CA ASN A 267 24.26 -3.22 -25.79
C ASN A 267 24.55 -4.36 -24.80
N LYS A 268 23.66 -4.64 -23.85
CA LYS A 268 23.79 -5.80 -22.96
C LYS A 268 23.13 -7.02 -23.60
N ALA A 269 23.84 -8.16 -23.56
CA ALA A 269 23.27 -9.45 -23.94
C ALA A 269 22.10 -9.79 -23.01
N LYS A 270 20.95 -10.12 -23.59
CA LYS A 270 19.76 -10.53 -22.85
C LYS A 270 19.82 -12.02 -22.57
N SER A 271 19.37 -12.44 -21.38
CA SER A 271 19.28 -13.87 -21.09
C SER A 271 18.24 -14.55 -22.00
N PRO A 272 18.39 -15.86 -22.28
CA PRO A 272 17.40 -16.61 -23.03
C PRO A 272 16.00 -16.56 -22.42
N GLU A 273 15.88 -16.61 -21.08
CA GLU A 273 14.57 -16.52 -20.41
C GLU A 273 13.91 -15.16 -20.62
N PHE A 274 14.70 -14.08 -20.56
CA PHE A 274 14.20 -12.73 -20.82
C PHE A 274 13.66 -12.59 -22.25
N ILE A 275 14.39 -13.13 -23.22
CA ILE A 275 13.98 -13.15 -24.62
C ILE A 275 12.67 -13.94 -24.78
N ALA A 276 12.58 -15.14 -24.18
CA ALA A 276 11.37 -15.95 -24.22
C ALA A 276 10.16 -15.22 -23.62
N HIS A 277 10.33 -14.56 -22.47
CA HIS A 277 9.27 -13.79 -21.82
C HIS A 277 8.78 -12.62 -22.68
N MET A 278 9.68 -11.94 -23.41
CA MET A 278 9.33 -10.81 -24.29
C MET A 278 8.42 -11.23 -25.46
N TYR A 279 8.55 -12.47 -25.93
CA TYR A 279 7.81 -12.99 -27.09
C TYR A 279 6.64 -13.92 -26.75
N LYS A 280 6.54 -14.37 -25.50
CA LYS A 280 5.52 -15.33 -25.03
C LYS A 280 4.11 -14.97 -25.47
N ASP A 281 3.74 -13.69 -25.34
CA ASP A 281 2.38 -13.20 -25.60
C ASP A 281 2.21 -12.63 -27.02
N ARG A 282 3.19 -12.81 -27.91
CA ARG A 282 3.20 -12.23 -29.26
C ARG A 282 3.32 -13.28 -30.38
N ARG A 283 3.32 -14.57 -30.04
CA ARG A 283 3.51 -15.68 -30.99
C ARG A 283 2.36 -16.67 -30.89
N GLY A 284 2.15 -17.40 -31.99
CA GLY A 284 1.10 -18.42 -32.08
C GLY A 284 -0.26 -17.88 -31.64
N VAL A 285 -0.99 -18.69 -30.87
CA VAL A 285 -2.34 -18.39 -30.37
C VAL A 285 -2.40 -17.13 -29.49
N ASN A 286 -1.30 -16.78 -28.82
CA ASN A 286 -1.27 -15.60 -27.95
C ASN A 286 -1.18 -14.27 -28.71
N ASN A 287 -0.79 -14.30 -29.99
CA ASN A 287 -0.76 -13.08 -30.81
C ASN A 287 -2.20 -12.55 -30.98
N PRO A 288 -2.50 -11.27 -30.66
CA PRO A 288 -3.85 -10.69 -30.80
C PRO A 288 -4.45 -10.75 -32.22
N MET A 289 -3.61 -10.96 -33.23
CA MET A 289 -4.01 -11.11 -34.63
C MET A 289 -4.06 -12.57 -35.11
N PHE A 290 -3.76 -13.54 -34.24
CA PHE A 290 -3.83 -14.96 -34.59
C PHE A 290 -5.26 -15.35 -34.98
N GLY A 291 -5.39 -16.09 -36.09
CA GLY A 291 -6.69 -16.53 -36.62
C GLY A 291 -7.57 -15.43 -37.22
N LYS A 292 -7.18 -14.15 -37.18
CA LYS A 292 -7.97 -13.06 -37.75
C LYS A 292 -7.66 -12.88 -39.24
N ALA A 293 -8.68 -13.04 -40.09
CA ALA A 293 -8.60 -12.67 -41.50
C ALA A 293 -8.49 -11.15 -41.68
N LYS A 294 -7.78 -10.71 -42.72
CA LYS A 294 -7.70 -9.28 -43.08
C LYS A 294 -8.95 -8.89 -43.87
N SER A 295 -9.43 -7.66 -43.69
CA SER A 295 -10.51 -7.12 -44.53
C SER A 295 -10.05 -6.98 -45.99
N GLU A 296 -11.01 -7.04 -46.92
CA GLU A 296 -10.71 -6.93 -48.36
C GLU A 296 -10.06 -5.58 -48.70
N GLU A 297 -10.46 -4.48 -48.04
CA GLU A 297 -9.80 -3.18 -48.17
C GLU A 297 -8.32 -3.21 -47.76
N THR A 298 -8.01 -3.91 -46.67
CA THR A 298 -6.62 -4.07 -46.20
C THR A 298 -5.82 -4.91 -47.19
N LEU A 299 -6.43 -5.98 -47.71
CA LEU A 299 -5.83 -6.82 -48.75
C LEU A 299 -5.60 -6.02 -50.04
N ALA A 300 -6.52 -5.14 -50.44
CA ALA A 300 -6.36 -4.26 -51.60
C ALA A 300 -5.17 -3.30 -51.43
N LYS A 301 -5.00 -2.70 -50.24
CA LYS A 301 -3.83 -1.86 -49.91
C LYS A 301 -2.52 -2.65 -50.00
N LEU A 302 -2.51 -3.91 -49.53
CA LEU A 302 -1.33 -4.78 -49.57
C LEU A 302 -1.00 -5.28 -50.97
N ARG A 303 -2.01 -5.56 -51.80
CA ARG A 303 -1.85 -6.09 -53.17
C ARG A 303 -1.27 -5.05 -54.16
N LYS A 304 -1.21 -3.76 -53.78
CA LYS A 304 -0.71 -2.63 -54.59
C LYS A 304 -1.32 -2.65 -56.01
N MET A 305 -2.53 -2.10 -56.11
CA MET A 305 -3.26 -2.04 -57.38
C MET A 305 -2.61 -1.06 -58.36
N VAL A 306 -2.62 -1.43 -59.63
CA VAL A 306 -2.08 -0.68 -60.76
C VAL A 306 -3.18 -0.50 -61.78
N TRP A 307 -3.39 0.75 -62.17
CA TRP A 307 -4.31 1.15 -63.23
C TRP A 307 -3.56 1.08 -64.56
N VAL A 308 -4.14 0.37 -65.54
CA VAL A 308 -3.50 0.14 -66.84
C VAL A 308 -4.37 0.72 -67.93
N TYR A 309 -3.75 1.53 -68.79
CA TYR A 309 -4.42 2.27 -69.86
C TYR A 309 -3.82 1.92 -71.22
N ASP A 310 -4.67 1.90 -72.24
CA ASP A 310 -4.28 1.73 -73.64
C ASP A 310 -4.09 3.10 -74.30
N VAL A 311 -2.84 3.43 -74.67
CA VAL A 311 -2.50 4.73 -75.23
C VAL A 311 -3.02 4.87 -76.67
N GLU A 312 -3.03 3.77 -77.43
CA GLU A 312 -3.46 3.78 -78.84
C GLU A 312 -4.96 4.06 -78.99
N LYS A 313 -5.73 3.80 -77.93
CA LYS A 313 -7.18 4.05 -77.84
C LYS A 313 -7.50 5.25 -76.95
N ASN A 314 -6.72 6.32 -77.06
CA ASN A 314 -6.90 7.57 -76.31
C ASN A 314 -6.98 7.36 -74.79
N TYR A 315 -5.98 6.67 -74.21
CA TYR A 315 -5.89 6.36 -72.77
C TYR A 315 -7.13 5.66 -72.21
N LYS A 316 -7.71 4.72 -72.96
CA LYS A 316 -8.84 3.92 -72.46
C LYS A 316 -8.38 2.99 -71.32
N LEU A 317 -9.11 3.01 -70.19
CA LEU A 317 -8.83 2.13 -69.06
C LEU A 317 -9.04 0.65 -69.46
N LEU A 318 -7.98 -0.15 -69.35
CA LEU A 318 -8.02 -1.60 -69.55
C LEU A 318 -8.43 -2.33 -68.27
N GLY A 319 -8.12 -1.75 -67.10
CA GLY A 319 -8.55 -2.27 -65.81
C GLY A 319 -7.59 -1.92 -64.68
N VAL A 320 -7.95 -2.38 -63.49
CA VAL A 320 -7.17 -2.24 -62.26
C VAL A 320 -6.73 -3.62 -61.82
N PHE A 321 -5.42 -3.83 -61.76
CA PHE A 321 -4.84 -5.15 -61.52
C PHE A 321 -3.85 -5.09 -60.35
N PRO A 322 -3.75 -6.15 -59.52
CA PRO A 322 -2.64 -6.31 -58.60
C PRO A 322 -1.30 -6.30 -59.37
N THR A 323 -0.24 -5.79 -58.74
CA THR A 323 1.10 -5.71 -59.38
C THR A 323 1.55 -7.06 -59.97
N VAL A 324 1.26 -8.18 -59.30
CA VAL A 324 1.61 -9.54 -59.75
C VAL A 324 0.80 -9.99 -60.98
N MET A 325 -0.44 -9.49 -61.15
CA MET A 325 -1.27 -9.81 -62.31
C MET A 325 -0.88 -8.95 -63.52
N CYS A 326 -0.40 -7.73 -63.31
CA CYS A 326 0.12 -6.89 -64.40
C CYS A 326 1.29 -7.55 -65.14
N THR A 327 2.24 -8.13 -64.40
CA THR A 327 3.41 -8.77 -65.01
C THR A 327 3.02 -9.97 -65.87
N LYS A 328 2.07 -10.79 -65.41
CA LYS A 328 1.54 -11.95 -66.14
C LYS A 328 0.69 -11.55 -67.34
N THR A 329 -0.24 -10.62 -67.16
CA THR A 329 -1.22 -10.24 -68.21
C THR A 329 -0.56 -9.47 -69.34
N PHE A 330 0.32 -8.52 -69.00
CA PHE A 330 0.95 -7.62 -69.97
C PHE A 330 2.38 -8.02 -70.35
N HIS A 331 2.86 -9.17 -69.87
CA HIS A 331 4.18 -9.72 -70.20
C HIS A 331 5.29 -8.68 -70.01
N ILE A 332 5.28 -8.05 -68.83
CA ILE A 332 6.24 -7.02 -68.40
C ILE A 332 7.01 -7.52 -67.16
N GLY A 333 8.33 -7.32 -67.15
CA GLY A 333 9.15 -7.67 -65.99
C GLY A 333 8.78 -6.84 -64.76
N TYR A 334 8.87 -7.41 -63.56
CA TYR A 334 8.49 -6.73 -62.31
C TYR A 334 9.29 -5.42 -62.09
N GLU A 335 10.60 -5.45 -62.35
CA GLU A 335 11.46 -4.26 -62.26
C GLU A 335 11.08 -3.20 -63.28
N THR A 336 10.78 -3.61 -64.51
CA THR A 336 10.32 -2.71 -65.56
C THR A 336 8.99 -2.06 -65.20
N LEU A 337 8.03 -2.83 -64.68
CA LEU A 337 6.75 -2.32 -64.20
C LEU A 337 6.96 -1.31 -63.06
N THR A 338 7.81 -1.63 -62.09
CA THR A 338 8.13 -0.73 -60.96
C THR A 338 8.74 0.58 -61.46
N LYS A 339 9.67 0.51 -62.42
CA LYS A 339 10.28 1.67 -63.05
C LYS A 339 9.25 2.50 -63.82
N ARG A 340 8.34 1.85 -64.56
CA ARG A 340 7.27 2.52 -65.32
C ARG A 340 6.26 3.24 -64.42
N LEU A 341 5.95 2.66 -63.26
CA LEU A 341 5.10 3.31 -62.26
C LEU A 341 5.74 4.55 -61.63
N GLN A 342 7.08 4.67 -61.66
CA GLN A 342 7.82 5.82 -61.17
C GLN A 342 8.06 6.87 -62.25
N ASP A 343 8.50 6.44 -63.45
CA ASP A 343 8.89 7.33 -64.54
C ASP A 343 7.72 7.74 -65.46
N GLY A 344 6.57 7.07 -65.35
CA GLY A 344 5.37 7.36 -66.12
C GLY A 344 5.53 7.10 -67.63
N LYS A 345 6.58 6.38 -68.05
CA LYS A 345 6.82 6.14 -69.49
C LYS A 345 5.91 5.05 -70.03
N ILE A 346 5.52 5.22 -71.29
CA ILE A 346 4.71 4.24 -72.02
C ILE A 346 5.56 2.99 -72.28
N HIS A 347 4.98 1.81 -72.11
CA HIS A 347 5.62 0.53 -72.41
C HIS A 347 4.68 -0.32 -73.26
N LYS A 348 5.10 -0.65 -74.50
CA LYS A 348 4.32 -1.47 -75.45
C LYS A 348 2.87 -0.96 -75.63
N GLY A 349 2.73 0.34 -75.90
CA GLY A 349 1.43 1.00 -76.09
C GLY A 349 0.58 1.17 -74.81
N LYS A 350 1.12 0.83 -73.63
CA LYS A 350 0.38 0.87 -72.36
C LYS A 350 0.99 1.83 -71.37
N TYR A 351 0.13 2.51 -70.62
CA TYR A 351 0.48 3.38 -69.51
C TYR A 351 0.06 2.75 -68.18
N PHE A 352 0.94 2.74 -67.19
CA PHE A 352 0.74 2.10 -65.89
C PHE A 352 0.83 3.16 -64.80
N SER A 353 -0.18 3.23 -63.92
CA SER A 353 -0.23 4.22 -62.83
C SER A 353 -0.69 3.60 -61.51
N ILE A 354 -0.22 4.18 -60.40
CA ILE A 354 -0.67 3.82 -59.04
C ILE A 354 -2.01 4.52 -58.72
N LYS A 355 -2.28 5.66 -59.37
CA LYS A 355 -3.48 6.47 -59.18
C LYS A 355 -4.35 6.45 -60.45
N PRO A 356 -5.66 6.73 -60.32
CA PRO A 356 -6.48 7.07 -61.47
C PRO A 356 -5.80 8.13 -62.32
N PHE A 357 -5.86 7.96 -63.63
CA PHE A 357 -5.54 8.98 -64.61
C PHE A 357 -6.67 10.01 -64.59
N ASP A 358 -6.39 11.19 -64.05
CA ASP A 358 -7.33 12.31 -64.04
C ASP A 358 -7.38 12.90 -65.46
N HIS A 359 -8.57 12.94 -66.07
CA HIS A 359 -8.78 13.69 -67.31
C HIS A 359 -8.62 15.19 -66.98
N PHE A 360 -7.59 15.82 -67.55
CA PHE A 360 -7.56 17.28 -67.68
C PHE A 360 -8.41 17.71 -68.87
#